data_AF-A0A8C5KDX1-F1
#
_entry.id   AF-A0A8C5KDX1-F1
#
_cell.length_a   1.000
_cell.length_b   1.000
_cell.length_c   1.000
_cell.angle_alpha   90.00
_cell.angle_beta   90.00
_cell.angle_gamma   90.00
#
_symmetry.space_group_name_H-M   'P 1'
#
loop_
_entity.id
_entity.type
_entity.pdbx_description
1 polymer ?
#
loop_
_entity_poly.entity_id
_entity_poly.type
_entity_poly.pdbx_seq_one_letter_code
_entity_poly.pdbx_strand_id
1 'polypeptide(L)'
;MPRVVPDQRSKFENEEFFRKLSRECEAFVATGTNLSLQFFPASWQGEQRQTPSREYVDLEREAGKVYLKAPMILNGVCVIWKGWIDLHRLDGMGCLEFDEERAQARRQQDPSPGSNLGGGDDLKLR
;
A
#
# COMPACT_ATOMS: atom_id res chain seq x y z
N MET A 1 7.58 1.62 -12.39
CA MET A 1 7.21 1.21 -11.01
C MET A 1 6.75 2.44 -10.25
N PRO A 2 5.65 2.42 -9.46
CA PRO A 2 5.19 3.63 -8.80
C PRO A 2 6.20 4.07 -7.74
N ARG A 3 6.53 5.38 -7.73
CA ARG A 3 7.54 5.96 -6.85
C ARG A 3 7.02 6.07 -5.41
N VAL A 4 7.90 5.81 -4.45
CA VAL A 4 7.63 6.00 -3.02
C VAL A 4 8.35 7.23 -2.49
N VAL A 5 7.80 7.87 -1.47
CA VAL A 5 8.51 8.96 -0.78
C VAL A 5 9.60 8.38 0.15
N PRO A 6 10.69 9.11 0.46
CA PRO A 6 11.73 8.60 1.37
C PRO A 6 11.19 8.27 2.77
N ASP A 7 10.44 9.20 3.36
CA ASP A 7 9.92 9.12 4.74
C ASP A 7 8.45 8.67 4.80
N GLN A 8 8.15 7.52 4.18
CA GLN A 8 6.78 7.00 4.08
C GLN A 8 6.06 6.91 5.42
N ARG A 9 6.77 6.46 6.47
CA ARG A 9 6.22 6.31 7.83
C ARG A 9 5.76 7.65 8.40
N SER A 10 6.61 8.67 8.34
CA SER A 10 6.28 10.02 8.79
C SER A 10 5.08 10.59 8.02
N LYS A 11 5.05 10.39 6.69
CA LYS A 11 3.93 10.84 5.86
C LYS A 11 2.62 10.16 6.26
N PHE A 12 2.64 8.85 6.50
CA PHE A 12 1.48 8.09 6.95
C PHE A 12 0.95 8.56 8.30
N GLU A 13 1.83 8.82 9.26
CA GLU A 13 1.44 9.18 10.63
C GLU A 13 0.97 10.65 10.76
N ASN A 14 1.53 11.55 9.94
CA ASN A 14 1.30 12.99 10.10
C ASN A 14 0.24 13.57 9.16
N GLU A 15 0.06 13.03 7.95
CA GLU A 15 -0.93 13.58 7.03
C GLU A 15 -2.36 13.25 7.46
N GLU A 16 -3.21 14.28 7.50
CA GLU A 16 -4.61 14.16 7.91
C GLU A 16 -5.39 13.15 7.05
N PHE A 17 -5.05 13.07 5.77
CA PHE A 17 -5.63 12.09 4.84
C PHE A 17 -5.45 10.65 5.33
N PHE A 18 -4.22 10.24 5.66
CA PHE A 18 -3.96 8.90 6.18
C PHE A 18 -4.56 8.71 7.57
N ARG A 19 -4.39 9.69 8.47
CA ARG A 19 -4.96 9.61 9.83
C ARG A 19 -6.48 9.43 9.85
N LYS A 20 -7.21 10.00 8.89
CA LYS A 20 -8.66 9.79 8.72
C LYS A 20 -8.97 8.37 8.26
N LEU A 21 -8.22 7.87 7.28
CA LEU A 21 -8.44 6.55 6.69
C LEU A 21 -7.86 5.39 7.52
N SER A 22 -6.96 5.64 8.49
CA SER A 22 -6.43 4.62 9.40
C SER A 22 -7.36 4.27 10.55
N ARG A 23 -8.39 5.07 10.81
CA ARG A 23 -9.41 4.75 11.82
C ARG A 23 -10.36 3.71 11.23
N GLU A 24 -10.71 2.68 12.00
CA GLU A 24 -11.80 1.77 11.62
C GLU A 24 -13.05 2.61 11.35
N CYS A 25 -13.46 2.65 10.10
CA CYS A 25 -14.60 3.42 9.62
C CYS A 25 -15.33 2.59 8.56
N GLU A 26 -16.57 2.96 8.24
CA GLU A 26 -17.12 2.71 6.90
C GLU A 26 -16.31 3.55 5.89
N ALA A 27 -15.03 3.24 5.73
CA ALA A 27 -13.98 4.21 5.34
C ALA A 27 -14.26 4.95 4.04
N PHE A 28 -15.06 4.38 3.15
CA PHE A 28 -15.42 4.99 1.87
C PHE A 28 -16.72 5.77 1.91
N VAL A 29 -17.75 5.26 2.59
CA VAL A 29 -19.04 5.96 2.68
C VAL A 29 -18.90 7.22 3.54
N ALA A 30 -18.20 7.13 4.68
CA ALA A 30 -18.09 8.24 5.62
C ALA A 30 -17.17 9.37 5.14
N THR A 31 -16.16 9.09 4.30
CA THR A 31 -15.21 10.11 3.81
C THR A 31 -15.47 10.58 2.38
N GLY A 32 -16.34 9.89 1.63
CA GLY A 32 -16.54 10.13 0.20
C GLY A 32 -15.35 9.73 -0.68
N THR A 33 -14.39 8.99 -0.12
CA THR A 33 -13.21 8.52 -0.86
C THR A 33 -13.56 7.24 -1.62
N ASN A 34 -13.17 7.14 -2.90
CA ASN A 34 -13.31 5.91 -3.68
C ASN A 34 -11.92 5.29 -3.91
N LEU A 35 -11.74 4.02 -3.51
CA LEU A 35 -10.52 3.26 -3.80
C LEU A 35 -10.86 2.01 -4.62
N SER A 36 -10.17 1.83 -5.75
CA SER A 36 -10.21 0.58 -6.52
C SER A 36 -9.23 -0.42 -5.94
N LEU A 37 -9.74 -1.41 -5.21
CA LEU A 37 -8.92 -2.41 -4.52
C LEU A 37 -8.55 -3.57 -5.46
N GLN A 38 -7.28 -3.98 -5.42
CA GLN A 38 -6.80 -5.18 -6.09
C GLN A 38 -6.36 -6.20 -5.05
N PHE A 39 -6.92 -7.39 -5.14
CA PHE A 39 -6.69 -8.50 -4.20
C PHE A 39 -5.75 -9.57 -4.77
N PHE A 40 -5.07 -9.27 -5.89
CA PHE A 40 -4.15 -10.16 -6.59
C PHE A 40 -2.70 -9.67 -6.43
N PRO A 41 -1.70 -10.57 -6.43
CA PRO A 41 -0.30 -10.16 -6.36
C PRO A 41 0.09 -9.33 -7.60
N ALA A 42 0.92 -8.29 -7.41
CA ALA A 42 1.25 -7.32 -8.45
C ALA A 42 2.06 -7.88 -9.65
N SER A 43 2.54 -9.12 -9.60
CA SER A 43 3.34 -9.77 -10.64
C SER A 43 2.52 -10.41 -11.79
N TRP A 44 1.21 -10.18 -11.84
CA TRP A 44 0.29 -11.00 -12.64
C TRP A 44 -0.19 -10.29 -13.91
N GLN A 45 0.63 -10.33 -14.96
CA GLN A 45 0.15 -10.16 -16.34
C GLN A 45 0.29 -11.52 -17.05
N GLY A 46 -0.80 -12.26 -17.24
CA GLY A 46 -0.84 -13.33 -18.25
C GLY A 46 -1.50 -14.65 -17.89
N GLU A 47 -1.55 -15.08 -16.62
CA GLU A 47 -2.00 -16.44 -16.30
C GLU A 47 -3.48 -16.48 -15.83
N GLN A 48 -4.23 -17.42 -16.43
CA GLN A 48 -5.62 -17.80 -16.14
C GLN A 48 -6.02 -17.71 -14.65
N ARG A 49 -7.12 -16.97 -14.39
CA ARG A 49 -8.03 -17.03 -13.22
C ARG A 49 -7.54 -17.91 -12.06
N GLN A 50 -6.59 -17.43 -11.25
CA GLN A 50 -6.40 -18.03 -9.92
C GLN A 50 -7.19 -17.21 -8.90
N THR A 51 -7.89 -17.92 -8.02
CA THR A 51 -8.57 -17.34 -6.86
C THR A 51 -7.57 -16.63 -5.96
N PRO A 52 -7.88 -15.41 -5.47
CA PRO A 52 -7.02 -14.73 -4.51
C PRO A 52 -6.80 -15.62 -3.29
N SER A 53 -5.60 -15.55 -2.70
CA SER A 53 -5.28 -16.39 -1.54
C SER A 53 -6.15 -15.99 -0.34
N ARG A 54 -6.31 -16.93 0.61
CA ARG A 54 -7.05 -16.68 1.86
C ARG A 54 -6.49 -15.52 2.68
N GLU A 55 -5.21 -15.18 2.48
CA GLU A 55 -4.60 -14.00 3.12
C GLU A 55 -5.23 -12.68 2.64
N TYR A 56 -5.63 -12.62 1.37
CA TYR A 56 -6.22 -11.42 0.75
C TYR A 56 -7.74 -11.44 0.74
N VAL A 57 -8.35 -12.62 0.65
CA VAL A 57 -9.81 -12.80 0.64
C VAL A 57 -10.18 -13.99 1.54
N ASP A 58 -10.75 -13.71 2.71
CA ASP A 58 -11.13 -14.72 3.71
C ASP A 58 -12.65 -14.72 3.90
N LEU A 59 -13.31 -15.74 3.34
CA LEU A 59 -14.75 -16.01 3.46
C LEU A 59 -15.08 -16.91 4.66
N GLU A 60 -14.06 -17.53 5.25
CA GLU A 60 -14.25 -18.56 6.28
C GLU A 60 -14.08 -18.01 7.70
N ARG A 61 -13.53 -16.80 7.85
CA ARG A 61 -13.31 -16.16 9.16
C ARG A 61 -14.61 -15.96 9.94
N GLU A 62 -15.67 -15.51 9.28
CA GLU A 62 -16.97 -15.28 9.92
C GLU A 62 -18.09 -15.48 8.91
N ALA A 63 -19.10 -16.29 9.28
CA ALA A 63 -20.23 -16.56 8.41
C ALA A 63 -21.00 -15.28 8.07
N GLY A 64 -21.26 -15.08 6.78
CA GLY A 64 -21.98 -13.90 6.29
C GLY A 64 -21.10 -12.65 6.08
N LYS A 65 -19.79 -12.74 6.33
CA LYS A 65 -18.83 -11.67 6.02
C LYS A 65 -17.68 -12.17 5.15
N VAL A 66 -17.12 -11.28 4.35
CA VAL A 66 -15.85 -11.48 3.67
C VAL A 66 -14.83 -10.50 4.20
N TYR A 67 -13.68 -11.01 4.66
CA TYR A 67 -12.55 -10.19 5.08
C TYR A 67 -11.57 -10.03 3.93
N LEU A 68 -11.08 -8.82 3.75
CA LEU A 68 -10.35 -8.40 2.56
C LEU A 68 -9.09 -7.63 2.97
N LYS A 69 -7.99 -7.89 2.25
CA LYS A 69 -6.70 -7.20 2.41
C LYS A 69 -6.20 -6.80 1.01
N ALA A 70 -5.84 -5.54 0.81
CA ALA A 70 -5.38 -5.02 -0.48
C ALA A 70 -4.14 -4.13 -0.33
N PRO A 71 -2.94 -4.59 -0.70
CA PRO A 71 -1.71 -3.81 -0.60
C PRO A 71 -1.57 -2.85 -1.80
N MET A 72 -1.34 -1.55 -1.54
CA MET A 72 -1.19 -0.53 -2.59
C MET A 72 -0.13 0.52 -2.26
N ILE A 73 0.23 1.34 -3.25
CA ILE A 73 0.99 2.58 -3.01
C ILE A 73 0.01 3.72 -3.17
N LEU A 74 -0.28 4.43 -2.08
CA LEU A 74 -1.19 5.56 -2.05
C LEU A 74 -0.39 6.82 -1.73
N ASN A 75 -0.44 7.84 -2.60
CA ASN A 75 0.32 9.09 -2.45
C ASN A 75 1.83 8.90 -2.14
N GLY A 76 2.44 7.83 -2.68
CA GLY A 76 3.84 7.49 -2.46
C GLY A 76 4.14 6.76 -1.15
N VAL A 77 3.13 6.31 -0.42
CA VAL A 77 3.25 5.52 0.82
C VAL A 77 2.75 4.11 0.57
N CYS A 78 3.55 3.10 0.91
CA CYS A 78 3.11 1.71 0.95
C CYS A 78 2.08 1.53 2.08
N VAL A 79 0.86 1.16 1.72
CA VAL A 79 -0.23 0.91 2.65
C VAL A 79 -0.95 -0.39 2.30
N ILE A 80 -1.59 -0.99 3.29
CA ILE A 80 -2.52 -2.09 3.12
C ILE A 80 -3.89 -1.60 3.55
N TRP A 81 -4.86 -1.68 2.65
CA TRP A 81 -6.25 -1.58 3.06
C TRP A 81 -6.70 -2.91 3.66
N LYS A 82 -7.32 -2.88 4.83
CA LYS A 82 -7.96 -4.04 5.45
C LYS A 82 -9.40 -3.72 5.77
N GLY A 83 -10.28 -4.68 5.61
CA GLY A 83 -11.68 -4.51 5.97
C GLY A 83 -12.48 -5.78 5.88
N TRP A 84 -13.77 -5.67 6.15
CA TRP A 84 -14.75 -6.72 5.92
C TRP A 84 -16.00 -6.14 5.29
N ILE A 85 -16.73 -6.98 4.55
CA ILE A 85 -18.01 -6.64 3.92
C ILE A 85 -19.03 -7.70 4.31
N ASP A 86 -20.22 -7.27 4.74
CA ASP A 86 -21.39 -8.13 4.95
C ASP A 86 -21.95 -8.59 3.59
N LEU A 87 -22.10 -9.90 3.43
CA LEU A 87 -22.51 -10.51 2.16
C LEU A 87 -23.99 -10.26 1.81
N HIS A 88 -24.82 -9.90 2.78
CA HIS A 88 -26.24 -9.65 2.57
C HIS A 88 -26.55 -8.16 2.45
N ARG A 89 -25.95 -7.35 3.33
CA ARG A 89 -26.18 -5.90 3.40
C ARG A 89 -25.28 -5.10 2.47
N LEU A 90 -24.18 -5.70 1.99
CA LEU A 90 -23.17 -5.06 1.13
C LEU A 90 -22.56 -3.79 1.74
N ASP A 91 -22.57 -3.70 3.07
CA ASP A 91 -21.87 -2.68 3.83
C ASP A 91 -20.68 -3.30 4.57
N GLY A 92 -19.85 -2.47 5.18
CA GLY A 92 -18.63 -2.98 5.77
C GLY A 92 -17.79 -1.90 6.42
N MET A 93 -16.73 -2.35 7.08
CA MET A 93 -15.73 -1.48 7.69
C MET A 93 -14.37 -1.76 7.09
N GLY A 94 -13.53 -0.73 7.03
CA GLY A 94 -12.14 -0.89 6.65
C GLY A 94 -11.29 0.27 7.12
N CYS A 95 -9.99 0.10 7.02
CA CYS A 95 -8.99 1.11 7.33
C CYS A 95 -7.71 0.88 6.52
N LEU A 96 -6.86 1.90 6.50
CA LEU A 96 -5.50 1.82 5.97
C LEU A 96 -4.51 1.55 7.10
N GLU A 97 -3.63 0.60 6.87
CA GLU A 97 -2.46 0.31 7.69
C GLU A 97 -1.17 0.58 6.90
N PHE A 98 -0.10 0.93 7.61
CA PHE A 98 1.21 1.10 6.98
C PHE A 98 1.83 -0.26 6.64
N ASP A 99 2.32 -0.42 5.42
CA ASP A 99 2.95 -1.65 4.95
C ASP A 99 4.48 -1.54 5.08
N GLU A 100 4.99 -1.90 6.25
CA GLU A 100 6.40 -1.74 6.59
C GLU A 100 7.30 -2.65 5.75
N GLU A 101 6.90 -3.90 5.54
CA GLU A 101 7.66 -4.87 4.74
C GLU A 101 7.82 -4.38 3.30
N ARG A 102 6.73 -3.95 2.66
CA ARG A 102 6.77 -3.44 1.29
C ARG A 102 7.46 -2.07 1.20
N ALA A 103 7.34 -1.22 2.22
CA ALA A 103 8.07 0.04 2.29
C ALA A 103 9.59 -0.21 2.33
N GLN A 104 10.05 -1.17 3.14
CA GLN A 104 11.46 -1.55 3.24
C GLN A 104 11.98 -2.17 1.93
N ALA A 105 11.23 -3.11 1.35
CA ALA A 105 11.60 -3.72 0.07
C ALA A 105 11.75 -2.69 -1.06
N ARG A 106 10.90 -1.65 -1.07
CA ARG A 106 10.98 -0.57 -2.07
C ARG A 106 12.10 0.44 -1.81
N ARG A 107 12.44 0.73 -0.54
CA ARG A 107 13.62 1.55 -0.22
C ARG A 107 14.91 0.94 -0.75
N GLN A 108 15.02 -0.39 -0.72
CA GLN A 108 16.20 -1.09 -1.24
C GLN A 108 16.30 -1.06 -2.78
N GLN A 109 15.17 -0.87 -3.47
CA GLN A 109 15.10 -0.85 -4.94
C GLN A 109 15.28 0.54 -5.55
N ASP A 110 15.12 1.61 -4.77
CA ASP A 110 15.27 3.01 -5.21
C ASP A 110 16.52 3.63 -4.53
N PRO A 111 17.75 3.28 -4.96
CA PRO A 111 18.94 3.98 -4.48
C PRO A 111 18.85 5.42 -4.99
N SER A 112 18.77 6.38 -4.07
CA SER A 112 18.74 7.81 -4.36
C SER A 112 19.74 8.18 -5.47
N PRO A 113 19.33 8.82 -6.58
CA PRO A 113 20.28 9.36 -7.53
C PRO A 113 20.85 10.65 -6.94
N GLY A 114 22.01 10.59 -6.28
CA GLY A 114 22.73 11.81 -5.91
C GLY A 114 23.67 11.72 -4.72
N SER A 115 24.83 11.07 -4.89
CA SER A 115 26.04 11.46 -4.17
C SER A 115 27.29 11.08 -4.97
N ASN A 116 27.45 11.65 -6.17
CA ASN A 116 28.79 11.86 -6.73
C ASN A 116 29.27 13.20 -6.20
N LEU A 117 29.79 13.20 -4.97
CA LEU A 117 30.75 14.21 -4.55
C LEU A 117 32.02 13.94 -5.33
N GLY A 118 32.28 14.78 -6.35
CA GLY A 118 33.53 14.77 -7.09
C GLY A 118 34.70 15.08 -6.16
N GLY A 119 35.42 14.04 -5.77
CA GLY A 119 36.78 14.11 -5.23
C GLY A 119 37.67 13.32 -6.18
N GLY A 120 38.53 14.02 -6.90
CA GLY A 120 39.45 13.47 -7.90
C GLY A 120 40.37 14.58 -8.41
N ASP A 121 41.38 14.80 -7.59
CA ASP A 121 42.61 15.57 -7.70
C ASP A 121 43.31 15.69 -9.08
N ASP A 122 44.02 16.82 -9.21
CA ASP A 122 45.18 17.14 -10.06
C ASP A 122 45.76 16.06 -10.99
N LEU A 123 45.79 16.37 -12.29
CA LEU A 123 46.95 16.03 -13.11
C LEU A 123 47.37 17.23 -13.96
N LYS A 124 48.37 17.97 -13.45
CA LYS A 124 49.28 18.80 -14.24
C LYS A 124 49.82 17.96 -15.40
N LEU A 125 49.68 18.45 -16.63
CA LEU A 125 50.62 18.10 -17.70
C LEU A 125 51.11 19.38 -18.37
N ARG A 126 52.38 19.66 -18.05
CA ARG A 126 53.33 20.40 -18.89
C ARG A 126 53.84 19.45 -19.97
#